data_AF-A0A4S3PMK5-F1
#
_entry.id   AF-A0A4S3PMK5-F1
#
_cell.length_a   1.000
_cell.length_b   1.000
_cell.length_c   1.000
_cell.angle_alpha   90.00
_cell.angle_beta   90.00
_cell.angle_gamma   90.00
#
_symmetry.space_group_name_H-M   'P 1'
#
loop_
_entity.id
_entity.type
_entity.pdbx_description
1 polymer ?
#
loop_
_entity_poly.entity_id
_entity_poly.type
_entity_poly.pdbx_seq_one_letter_code
_entity_poly.pdbx_strand_id
1 'polypeptide(L)'
;MKEAKKVSYISMFFGGTGTILILLGAVNLFDSDGDLPTFYLVLCGFLFTINYINYLESKAGVSKKATWSRAILSIIVFFIVSHFIFY
;
A
#
# COMPACT_ATOMS: atom_id res chain seq x y z
N MET A 1 9.56 14.00 22.49
CA MET A 1 8.17 14.10 21.94
C MET A 1 8.14 14.37 20.43
N LYS A 2 8.91 15.33 19.88
CA LYS A 2 8.98 15.58 18.41
C LYS A 2 9.52 14.39 17.61
N GLU A 3 10.58 13.72 18.09
CA GLU A 3 11.18 12.56 17.42
C GLU A 3 10.21 11.38 17.26
N ALA A 4 9.47 11.01 18.31
CA ALA A 4 8.47 9.95 18.26
C ALA A 4 7.36 10.23 17.23
N LYS A 5 6.96 11.50 17.09
CA LYS A 5 5.97 11.92 16.09
C LYS A 5 6.54 11.84 14.67
N LYS A 6 7.82 12.18 14.48
CA LYS A 6 8.51 12.12 13.19
C LYS A 6 8.73 10.69 12.70
N VAL A 7 9.12 9.78 13.61
CA VAL A 7 9.22 8.33 13.33
C VAL A 7 7.87 7.76 12.89
N SER A 8 6.76 8.21 13.50
CA SER A 8 5.41 7.76 13.14
C SER A 8 5.03 8.13 11.69
N TYR A 9 5.36 9.34 11.21
CA TYR A 9 5.06 9.75 9.83
C TYR A 9 5.89 9.00 8.78
N ILE A 10 7.17 8.74 9.07
CA ILE A 10 8.06 7.99 8.17
C ILE A 10 7.55 6.55 8.01
N SER A 11 7.18 5.89 9.11
CA SER A 11 6.59 4.54 9.05
C SER A 11 5.28 4.51 8.26
N MET A 12 4.44 5.54 8.40
CA MET A 12 3.23 5.70 7.59
C MET A 12 3.52 5.86 6.09
N PHE A 13 4.56 6.64 5.76
CA PHE A 13 4.99 6.82 4.37
C PHE A 13 5.49 5.52 3.76
N PHE A 14 6.38 4.80 4.43
CA PHE A 14 6.87 3.48 3.98
C PHE A 14 5.74 2.45 3.90
N GLY A 15 4.82 2.43 4.88
CA GLY A 15 3.66 1.53 4.87
C GLY A 15 2.70 1.80 3.72
N GLY A 16 2.47 3.07 3.34
CA GLY A 16 1.66 3.44 2.18
C GLY A 16 2.37 3.15 0.85
N THR A 17 3.59 3.64 0.68
CA THR A 17 4.37 3.44 -0.56
C THR A 17 4.66 1.96 -0.83
N GLY A 18 5.01 1.18 0.19
CA GLY A 18 5.22 -0.26 0.07
C GLY A 18 3.99 -1.00 -0.45
N THR A 19 2.79 -0.65 0.02
CA THR A 19 1.55 -1.26 -0.49
C THR A 19 1.29 -0.94 -1.96
N ILE A 20 1.68 0.25 -2.43
CA ILE A 20 1.55 0.64 -3.85
C ILE A 20 2.51 -0.16 -4.72
N LEU A 21 3.76 -0.35 -4.27
CA LEU A 21 4.75 -1.15 -4.97
C LEU A 21 4.31 -2.61 -5.11
N ILE A 22 3.71 -3.20 -4.06
CA ILE A 22 3.12 -4.54 -4.12
C ILE A 22 2.03 -4.61 -5.19
N LEU A 23 1.13 -3.62 -5.22
CA LEU A 23 0.03 -3.59 -6.18
C LEU A 23 0.53 -3.41 -7.62
N LEU A 24 1.54 -2.57 -7.85
CA LEU A 24 2.17 -2.41 -9.17
C LEU A 24 2.87 -3.68 -9.63
N GLY A 25 3.58 -4.37 -8.72
CA GLY A 25 4.16 -5.68 -9.01
C GLY A 25 3.09 -6.72 -9.39
N ALA A 26 1.93 -6.67 -8.74
CA ALA A 26 0.78 -7.52 -9.07
C ALA A 26 0.29 -7.30 -10.50
N VAL A 27 0.13 -6.03 -10.89
CA VAL A 27 -0.34 -5.66 -12.24
C VAL A 27 0.69 -6.05 -13.30
N ASN A 28 1.98 -5.78 -13.06
CA ASN A 28 3.04 -6.14 -14.00
C ASN A 28 3.16 -7.66 -14.20
N LEU A 29 3.01 -8.45 -13.13
CA LEU A 29 2.96 -9.91 -13.22
C LEU A 29 1.76 -10.39 -14.04
N PHE A 30 0.60 -9.74 -13.92
CA PHE A 30 -0.58 -10.08 -14.70
C PHE A 30 -0.40 -9.79 -16.19
N ASP A 31 0.28 -8.70 -16.52
CA ASP A 31 0.53 -8.26 -17.91
C ASP A 31 1.61 -9.11 -18.61
N SER A 32 2.55 -9.70 -17.85
CA SER A 32 3.72 -10.45 -18.38
C SER A 32 3.52 -11.97 -18.43
N ASP A 33 2.37 -12.46 -18.92
CA ASP A 33 1.98 -13.89 -18.97
C ASP A 33 1.63 -14.51 -17.59
N GLY A 34 1.19 -13.72 -16.62
CA GLY A 34 0.80 -14.23 -15.31
C GLY A 34 -0.46 -15.10 -15.35
N ASP A 35 -0.34 -16.37 -14.98
CA ASP A 35 -1.51 -17.23 -14.79
C ASP A 35 -2.43 -16.71 -13.66
N LEU A 36 -3.74 -16.93 -13.81
CA LEU A 36 -4.78 -16.56 -12.82
C LEU A 36 -4.41 -16.90 -11.35
N PRO A 37 -3.80 -18.06 -11.01
CA PRO A 37 -3.40 -18.37 -9.63
C PRO A 37 -2.38 -17.38 -9.06
N THR A 38 -1.42 -16.91 -9.87
CA THR A 38 -0.40 -15.94 -9.46
C THR A 38 -1.06 -14.61 -9.09
N PHE A 39 -2.02 -14.16 -9.91
CA PHE A 39 -2.80 -12.96 -9.63
C PHE A 39 -3.55 -13.06 -8.30
N TYR A 40 -4.27 -14.17 -8.06
CA TYR A 40 -4.99 -14.37 -6.79
C TYR A 40 -4.06 -14.42 -5.58
N LEU A 41 -2.88 -15.01 -5.71
CA LEU A 41 -1.90 -15.11 -4.63
C LEU A 41 -1.36 -13.72 -4.25
N VAL A 42 -1.02 -12.89 -5.24
CA VAL A 42 -0.57 -11.52 -4.98
C VAL A 42 -1.71 -10.65 -4.43
N LEU A 43 -2.93 -10.80 -4.94
CA LEU A 43 -4.10 -10.07 -4.43
C LEU A 43 -4.42 -10.43 -2.97
N CYS A 44 -4.37 -11.71 -2.62
CA CYS A 44 -4.51 -12.17 -1.23
C CYS A 44 -3.38 -11.62 -0.34
N GLY A 45 -2.13 -11.67 -0.81
CA GLY A 45 -0.98 -11.11 -0.09
C GLY A 45 -1.12 -9.60 0.16
N PHE A 46 -1.62 -8.86 -0.83
CA PHE A 46 -1.92 -7.44 -0.73
C PHE A 46 -3.00 -7.16 0.33
N LEU A 47 -4.13 -7.89 0.28
CA LEU A 47 -5.22 -7.75 1.26
C LEU A 47 -4.76 -8.06 2.69
N PHE A 48 -3.97 -9.12 2.89
CA PHE A 48 -3.41 -9.44 4.21
C PHE A 48 -2.44 -8.37 4.70
N THR A 49 -1.56 -7.88 3.82
CA THR A 49 -0.58 -6.84 4.17
C THR A 49 -1.28 -5.54 4.57
N ILE A 50 -2.29 -5.10 3.81
CA ILE A 50 -3.06 -3.91 4.15
C ILE A 50 -3.81 -4.07 5.47
N ASN A 51 -4.46 -5.21 5.69
CA ASN A 51 -5.17 -5.44 6.94
C ASN A 51 -4.22 -5.46 8.15
N TYR A 52 -3.04 -6.06 7.99
CA TYR A 52 -2.02 -6.06 9.03
C TYR A 52 -1.50 -4.64 9.33
N ILE A 53 -1.22 -3.83 8.31
CA ILE A 53 -0.81 -2.44 8.50
C ILE A 53 -1.91 -1.64 9.21
N ASN A 54 -3.17 -1.80 8.80
CA ASN A 54 -4.30 -1.11 9.43
C ASN A 54 -4.46 -1.53 10.91
N TYR A 55 -4.24 -2.81 11.23
CA TYR A 55 -4.22 -3.29 12.60
C TYR A 55 -3.10 -2.63 13.42
N LEU A 56 -1.88 -2.55 12.86
CA LEU A 56 -0.75 -1.88 13.52
C LEU A 56 -0.99 -0.38 13.73
N GLU A 57 -1.54 0.32 12.73
CA GLU A 57 -1.91 1.73 12.83
C GLU A 57 -2.95 1.94 13.94
N SER A 58 -3.99 1.09 13.99
CA SER A 58 -5.01 1.14 15.04
C SER A 58 -4.41 0.92 16.44
N LYS A 59 -3.46 -0.02 16.56
CA LYS A 59 -2.78 -0.31 17.83
C LYS A 59 -1.85 0.83 18.26
N ALA A 60 -1.30 1.57 17.30
CA ALA A 60 -0.45 2.74 17.55
C ALA A 60 -1.25 4.02 17.86
N GLY A 61 -2.58 3.95 17.93
CA GLY A 61 -3.43 5.11 18.22
C GLY A 61 -3.56 6.09 17.04
N VAL A 62 -3.24 5.64 15.82
CA VAL A 62 -3.43 6.44 14.60
C VAL A 62 -4.93 6.63 14.38
N SER A 63 -5.33 7.89 14.13
CA SER A 63 -6.74 8.18 13.86
C SER A 63 -7.20 7.52 12.56
N LYS A 64 -8.44 7.00 12.53
CA LYS A 64 -9.07 6.47 11.30
C LYS A 64 -9.00 7.46 10.13
N LYS A 65 -9.08 8.78 10.41
CA LYS A 65 -8.97 9.83 9.39
C LYS A 65 -7.60 9.81 8.69
N ALA A 66 -6.53 9.59 9.44
CA ALA A 66 -5.17 9.50 8.90
C ALA A 66 -4.99 8.25 8.03
N THR A 67 -5.49 7.09 8.47
CA THR A 67 -5.49 5.86 7.66
C THR A 67 -6.26 6.05 6.34
N TRP A 68 -7.43 6.70 6.37
CA TRP A 68 -8.19 7.01 5.16
C TRP A 68 -7.45 7.99 4.24
N SER A 69 -6.79 9.01 4.79
CA SER A 69 -5.99 9.93 3.98
C SER A 69 -4.81 9.22 3.30
N ARG A 70 -4.17 8.27 4.00
CA ARG A 70 -3.12 7.41 3.42
C ARG A 70 -3.66 6.53 2.31
N ALA A 71 -4.83 5.93 2.50
CA ALA A 71 -5.47 5.10 1.48
C ALA A 71 -5.78 5.91 0.21
N ILE A 72 -6.39 7.10 0.34
CA ILE A 72 -6.67 7.98 -0.80
C ILE A 72 -5.38 8.39 -1.52
N LEU A 73 -4.36 8.80 -0.77
CA LEU A 73 -3.06 9.17 -1.34
C LEU A 73 -2.42 7.99 -2.07
N SER A 74 -2.55 6.78 -1.52
CA SER A 74 -2.00 5.56 -2.12
C SER A 74 -2.70 5.21 -3.43
N ILE A 75 -4.02 5.41 -3.51
CA ILE A 75 -4.78 5.22 -4.76
C ILE A 75 -4.33 6.23 -5.82
N ILE A 76 -4.20 7.51 -5.46
CA ILE A 76 -3.75 8.56 -6.40
C ILE A 76 -2.36 8.23 -6.95
N VAL A 77 -1.42 7.91 -6.07
CA VAL A 77 -0.04 7.56 -6.46
C VAL A 77 -0.03 6.28 -7.31
N PHE A 78 -0.86 5.28 -6.98
CA PHE A 78 -1.02 4.10 -7.82
C PHE A 78 -1.46 4.44 -9.25
N PHE A 79 -2.47 5.30 -9.42
CA PHE A 79 -2.92 5.73 -10.76
C PHE A 79 -1.82 6.48 -11.53
N ILE A 80 -1.09 7.39 -10.88
CA ILE A 80 -0.01 8.14 -11.51
C ILE A 80 1.12 7.20 -11.97
N VAL A 81 1.57 6.30 -11.08
CA VAL A 81 2.67 5.39 -11.39
C VAL A 81 2.26 4.34 -12.42
N SER A 82 1.03 3.83 -12.33
CA SER A 82 0.48 2.91 -13.33
C SER A 82 0.43 3.59 -14.71
N HIS A 83 -0.06 4.82 -14.80
CA HIS A 83 -0.05 5.57 -16.05
C HIS A 83 1.37 5.70 -16.63
N PHE A 84 2.36 6.03 -15.81
CA PHE A 84 3.76 6.17 -16.26
C PHE A 84 4.43 4.85 -16.68
N ILE A 85 4.02 3.72 -16.10
CA ILE A 85 4.60 2.41 -16.41
C ILE A 85 3.99 1.81 -17.68
N PHE A 86 2.68 1.99 -17.88
CA PHE A 86 1.92 1.32 -18.94
C PHE A 86 1.60 2.22 -20.15
N TYR A 87 1.88 3.53 -20.11
CA TYR A 87 1.65 4.48 -21.20
C TYR A 87 2.80 5.48 -21.33
#